data_AF-A0A1J8QNH1-F1
#
_entry.id   AF-A0A1J8QNH1-F1
#
_cell.length_a   1.000
_cell.length_b   1.000
_cell.length_c   1.000
_cell.angle_alpha   90.00
_cell.angle_beta   90.00
_cell.angle_gamma   90.00
#
_symmetry.space_group_name_H-M   'P 1'
#
loop_
_entity.id
_entity.type
_entity.pdbx_description
1 polymer ?
#
loop_
_entity_poly.entity_id
_entity_poly.type
_entity_poly.pdbx_seq_one_letter_code
_entity_poly.pdbx_strand_id
1 'polypeptide(L)'
;MVVTHQPSPINYPPLDGSLFLPELLQFNAQHNPDITYFVYDRPDSDSLVSISHLDFYQACLRAAQEIRPDRAGADGEMVALIANSDTLLYQT
;
A
#
# COMPACT_ATOMS: atom_id res chain seq x y z
N MET A 1 -6.56 13.70 24.98
CA MET A 1 -7.92 13.33 24.55
C MET A 1 -7.76 12.20 23.55
N VAL A 2 -7.97 10.95 23.96
CA VAL A 2 -7.82 9.79 23.07
C VAL A 2 -9.04 9.75 22.17
N VAL A 3 -8.85 10.03 20.87
CA VAL A 3 -9.92 9.91 19.88
C VAL A 3 -10.14 8.43 19.66
N THR A 4 -11.20 7.87 20.26
CA THR A 4 -11.69 6.54 19.93
C THR A 4 -12.33 6.60 18.54
N HIS A 5 -11.56 6.29 17.50
CA HIS A 5 -12.13 6.01 16.19
C HIS A 5 -12.95 4.72 16.31
N GLN A 6 -14.27 4.80 16.18
CA GLN A 6 -15.03 3.61 15.80
C GLN A 6 -14.59 3.25 14.38
N PRO A 7 -13.99 2.08 14.14
CA PRO A 7 -13.60 1.70 12.79
C PRO A 7 -14.88 1.56 11.96
N SER A 8 -14.96 2.30 10.86
CA SER A 8 -15.92 2.02 9.80
C SER A 8 -15.85 0.53 9.45
N PRO A 9 -16.97 -0.15 9.18
CA PRO A 9 -16.95 -1.57 8.85
C PRO A 9 -16.03 -1.80 7.65
N ILE A 10 -15.00 -2.63 7.84
CA ILE A 10 -14.03 -2.99 6.82
C ILE A 10 -14.73 -3.89 5.79
N ASN A 11 -14.62 -3.53 4.52
CA ASN A 11 -15.07 -4.34 3.41
C ASN A 11 -13.95 -5.30 3.00
N TYR A 12 -14.21 -6.60 3.05
CA TYR A 12 -13.23 -7.60 2.65
C TYR A 12 -13.34 -7.92 1.15
N PRO A 13 -12.20 -8.10 0.45
CA PRO A 13 -12.20 -8.54 -0.94
C PRO A 13 -12.73 -9.97 -1.07
N PRO A 14 -13.23 -10.36 -2.26
CA PRO A 14 -13.56 -11.75 -2.56
C PRO A 14 -12.35 -12.68 -2.38
N LEU A 15 -12.57 -13.86 -1.79
CA LEU A 15 -11.55 -14.89 -1.58
C LEU A 15 -11.53 -15.95 -2.70
N ASP A 16 -12.30 -15.74 -3.77
CA ASP A 16 -12.47 -16.66 -4.90
C ASP A 16 -11.34 -16.56 -5.93
N GLY A 17 -10.34 -15.71 -5.71
CA GLY A 17 -9.22 -15.49 -6.62
C GLY A 17 -9.57 -14.62 -7.84
N SER A 18 -10.71 -13.94 -7.82
CA SER A 18 -11.14 -13.03 -8.89
C SER A 18 -10.28 -11.76 -9.04
N LEU A 19 -9.47 -11.42 -8.03
CA LEU A 19 -8.64 -10.21 -8.01
C LEU A 19 -7.15 -10.55 -8.07
N PHE A 20 -6.44 -9.93 -9.01
CA PHE A 20 -4.98 -9.84 -8.99
C PHE A 20 -4.50 -8.82 -7.94
N LEU A 21 -3.21 -8.84 -7.61
CA LEU A 21 -2.64 -7.93 -6.58
C LEU A 21 -2.93 -6.44 -6.84
N PRO A 22 -2.83 -5.89 -8.07
CA PRO A 22 -3.19 -4.49 -8.31
C PRO A 22 -4.68 -4.20 -8.09
N GLU A 23 -5.55 -5.15 -8.43
CA GLU A 23 -7.00 -5.03 -8.28
C GLU A 23 -7.40 -5.12 -6.80
N LEU A 24 -6.65 -5.87 -5.98
CA LEU A 24 -6.79 -5.87 -4.52
C LEU A 24 -6.47 -4.51 -3.91
N LEU A 25 -5.42 -3.83 -4.39
CA LEU A 25 -5.10 -2.47 -3.95
C LEU A 25 -6.20 -1.48 -4.35
N GLN A 26 -6.70 -1.58 -5.58
CA GLN A 26 -7.80 -0.77 -6.08
C GLN A 26 -9.09 -1.00 -5.27
N PHE A 27 -9.45 -2.26 -5.00
CA PHE A 27 -10.62 -2.62 -4.19
C PHE A 27 -10.57 -1.92 -2.83
N ASN A 28 -9.45 -2.02 -2.13
CA ASN A 28 -9.33 -1.40 -0.81
C ASN A 28 -9.32 0.13 -0.87
N ALA A 29 -8.72 0.73 -1.89
CA ALA A 29 -8.78 2.18 -2.08
C ALA A 29 -10.22 2.69 -2.33
N GLN A 30 -11.07 1.88 -2.94
CA GLN A 30 -12.47 2.22 -3.21
C GLN A 30 -13.39 1.97 -2.00
N HIS A 31 -13.20 0.85 -1.30
CA HIS A 31 -14.14 0.38 -0.27
C HIS A 31 -13.68 0.66 1.15
N ASN A 32 -12.38 0.90 1.37
CA ASN A 32 -11.74 1.14 2.66
C ASN A 32 -10.78 2.35 2.62
N PRO A 33 -11.13 3.49 1.99
CA PRO A 33 -10.18 4.54 1.64
C PRO A 33 -9.41 5.10 2.83
N ASP A 34 -10.08 5.31 3.96
CA ASP A 34 -9.52 5.94 5.17
C ASP A 34 -8.94 4.92 6.18
N ILE A 35 -9.05 3.61 5.89
CA ILE A 35 -8.50 2.58 6.77
C ILE A 35 -6.97 2.57 6.60
N THR A 36 -6.27 2.53 7.74
CA THR A 36 -4.81 2.47 7.77
C THR A 36 -4.32 1.17 7.13
N TYR A 37 -3.49 1.31 6.10
CA TYR A 37 -2.86 0.20 5.40
C TYR A 37 -1.45 -0.07 5.88
N PHE A 38 -0.68 1.00 6.15
CA PHE A 38 0.71 0.88 6.58
C PHE A 38 1.04 1.93 7.64
N VAL A 39 1.88 1.57 8.60
CA VAL A 39 2.38 2.48 9.65
C VAL A 39 3.89 2.37 9.70
N TYR A 40 4.58 3.50 9.79
CA TYR A 40 6.03 3.55 9.94
C TYR A 40 6.47 4.72 10.82
N ASP A 41 7.66 4.59 11.39
CA ASP A 41 8.30 5.67 12.14
C ASP A 41 8.81 6.74 11.17
N ARG A 42 8.50 8.01 11.43
CA ARG A 42 9.10 9.10 10.67
C ARG A 42 10.56 9.29 11.12
N PRO A 43 11.55 9.28 10.21
CA PRO A 43 12.92 9.63 10.56
C PRO A 43 12.96 11.00 11.25
N ASP A 44 13.77 11.11 12.31
CA ASP A 44 13.95 12.33 13.10
C ASP A 44 12.69 12.83 13.84
N SER A 45 11.73 11.95 14.12
CA SER A 45 10.52 12.29 14.85
C SER A 45 10.01 11.15 15.72
N ASP A 46 9.51 11.46 16.91
CA ASP A 46 8.79 10.51 17.77
C ASP A 46 7.35 10.23 17.30
N SER A 47 6.99 10.64 16.08
CA SER A 47 5.64 10.48 15.53
C SER A 47 5.55 9.33 14.53
N LEU A 48 4.49 8.53 14.69
CA LEU A 48 4.11 7.53 13.71
C LEU A 48 3.42 8.19 12.53
N VAL A 49 3.70 7.67 11.33
CA VAL A 49 2.97 8.03 10.11
C VAL A 49 2.13 6.85 9.70
N SER A 50 0.82 7.08 9.61
CA SER A 50 -0.12 6.14 9.02
C SER A 50 -0.39 6.53 7.57
N ILE A 51 -0.37 5.53 6.69
CA ILE A 51 -0.76 5.64 5.28
C ILE A 51 -2.09 4.91 5.13
N SER A 52 -3.09 5.58 4.56
CA SER A 52 -4.38 4.98 4.26
C SER A 52 -4.33 4.10 2.99
N HIS A 53 -5.32 3.24 2.76
CA HIS A 53 -5.39 2.47 1.51
C HIS A 53 -5.43 3.37 0.28
N LEU A 54 -6.16 4.49 0.34
CA LEU A 54 -6.24 5.44 -0.77
C LEU A 54 -4.87 6.08 -1.06
N ASP A 55 -4.17 6.53 -0.01
CA ASP A 55 -2.84 7.14 -0.15
C ASP A 55 -1.85 6.17 -0.78
N PHE A 56 -1.86 4.92 -0.31
CA PHE A 56 -0.98 3.87 -0.83
C PHE A 56 -1.28 3.57 -2.29
N TYR A 57 -2.54 3.38 -2.67
CA TYR A 57 -2.93 3.10 -4.04
C TYR A 57 -2.53 4.24 -4.99
N GLN A 58 -2.77 5.50 -4.60
CA GLN A 58 -2.33 6.65 -5.40
C GLN A 58 -0.81 6.72 -5.53
N ALA A 59 -0.06 6.37 -4.47
CA ALA A 59 1.39 6.28 -4.54
C ALA A 59 1.86 5.19 -5.51
N CYS A 60 1.21 4.02 -5.53
CA CYS A 60 1.48 2.97 -6.51
C CYS A 60 1.23 3.44 -7.94
N LEU A 61 0.14 4.18 -8.20
CA LEU A 61 -0.14 4.72 -9.53
C LEU A 61 0.95 5.72 -9.98
N ARG A 62 1.41 6.59 -9.08
CA ARG A 62 2.52 7.51 -9.36
C ARG A 62 3.81 6.73 -9.65
N ALA A 63 4.16 5.76 -8.81
CA ALA A 63 5.34 4.92 -9.03
C ALA A 63 5.27 4.15 -10.35
N ALA A 64 4.10 3.61 -10.71
CA ALA A 64 3.90 2.92 -11.97
C ALA A 64 4.12 3.84 -13.18
N GLN A 65 3.64 5.09 -13.12
CA GLN A 65 3.88 6.08 -14.16
C GLN A 65 5.37 6.45 -14.27
N GLU A 66 6.09 6.55 -13.17
CA GLU A 66 7.54 6.83 -13.20
C GLU A 66 8.35 5.65 -13.76
N ILE A 67 8.00 4.42 -13.38
CA ILE A 67 8.69 3.21 -13.85
C ILE A 67 8.40 2.95 -15.33
N ARG A 68 7.14 3.14 -15.75
CA ARG A 68 6.67 2.82 -17.10
C ARG A 68 5.75 3.94 -17.65
N PRO A 69 6.31 5.11 -18.01
CA PRO A 69 5.52 6.24 -18.49
C PRO A 69 4.68 5.84 -19.68
N ASP A 70 3.37 6.13 -19.62
CA ASP A 70 2.41 5.83 -20.69
C ASP A 70 2.42 4.36 -21.14
N ARG A 71 2.77 3.46 -20.23
CA ARG A 71 2.99 2.03 -20.52
C ARG A 71 4.05 1.76 -21.61
N ALA A 72 5.09 2.59 -21.69
CA ALA A 72 6.25 2.34 -22.56
C ALA A 72 6.89 0.95 -22.29
N GLY A 73 7.52 0.34 -23.29
CA GLY A 73 8.11 -1.00 -23.15
C GLY A 73 7.12 -2.15 -23.33
N ALA A 74 7.63 -3.37 -23.25
CA ALA A 74 6.85 -4.58 -23.49
C ALA A 74 6.17 -5.07 -22.20
N ASP A 75 5.02 -5.73 -22.35
CA ASP A 75 4.41 -6.42 -21.22
C ASP A 75 5.30 -7.59 -20.78
N GLY A 76 5.48 -7.75 -19.46
CA GLY A 76 6.36 -8.77 -18.89
C GLY A 76 7.83 -8.38 -18.81
N GLU A 77 8.18 -7.12 -19.12
CA GLU A 77 9.54 -6.61 -18.93
C GLU A 77 9.96 -6.64 -17.44
N MET A 78 11.18 -7.08 -17.17
CA MET A 78 11.67 -7.25 -15.80
C MET A 78 12.07 -5.91 -15.18
N VAL A 79 11.52 -5.61 -14.01
CA VAL A 79 11.89 -4.44 -13.20
C VAL A 79 12.71 -4.91 -12.00
N ALA A 80 13.95 -4.45 -11.89
CA ALA A 80 14.80 -4.74 -10.75
C ALA A 80 14.46 -3.82 -9.56
N LEU A 81 14.11 -4.40 -8.42
CA LEU A 81 13.94 -3.68 -7.16
C LEU A 81 15.22 -3.82 -6.32
N ILE A 82 15.95 -2.73 -6.15
CA ILE A 82 17.13 -2.68 -5.28
C ILE A 82 16.75 -1.87 -4.04
N ALA A 83 16.75 -2.53 -2.89
CA ALA A 83 16.49 -1.90 -1.60
C ALA A 83 17.60 -2.28 -0.62
N ASN A 84 18.11 -1.29 0.11
CA ASN A 84 18.89 -1.53 1.32
C ASN A 84 17.90 -1.54 2.48
N SER A 85 17.75 -2.69 3.12
CA SER A 85 16.78 -2.87 4.20
C SER A 85 17.44 -3.61 5.34
N ASP A 86 17.18 -3.15 6.56
CA ASP A 86 17.58 -3.88 7.75
C ASP A 86 16.83 -5.21 7.82
N THR A 87 17.53 -6.25 8.26
CA THR A 87 16.90 -7.55 8.48
C THR A 87 16.24 -7.53 9.86
N LEU A 88 14.91 -7.43 9.91
CA LEU A 88 14.18 -7.72 11.15
C LEU A 88 14.19 -9.23 11.37
N LEU A 89 15.02 -9.69 12.30
CA LEU A 89 15.02 -11.08 12.72
C LEU A 89 13.74 -11.32 13.52
N TYR A 90 12.81 -12.12 12.97
CA TYR A 90 11.69 -12.63 13.75
C TYR A 90 12.24 -13.55 14.84
N GLN A 91 12.22 -13.10 16.10
CA GLN A 91 12.55 -13.93 17.25
C GLN A 91 11.25 -14.40 17.89
N THR A 92 11.05 -15.72 17.91
CA THR A 92 9.89 -16.40 18.51
C THR A 92 10.12 -16.66 19.99
#